data_AF-A0A6G3D9W1-F1
#
_entry.id   AF-A0A6G3D9W1-F1
#
_cell.length_a   1.000
_cell.length_b   1.000
_cell.length_c   1.000
_cell.angle_alpha   90.00
_cell.angle_beta   90.00
_cell.angle_gamma   90.00
#
_symmetry.space_group_name_H-M   'P 1'
#
loop_
_entity.id
_entity.type
_entity.pdbx_description
1 polymer ?
#
loop_
_entity_poly.entity_id
_entity_poly.type
_entity_poly.pdbx_seq_one_letter_code
_entity_poly.pdbx_strand_id
1 'polypeptide(L)'
;MRLHPLAADGLIAAALTTVAVLLGTEAVAQGWPALDPLAWTLVGLLTLPLVLRTRAPVTVCLAVHACWAAYVTLDYWPVVGSFGPMLAVYTVASLRPTRTAAACAALLAAVWIYAGLRSDSGAMASVVGQAVGFPLVLWRFGYVARRTGELTLRLRAEQADRARREVAEERVRIARELHDVVAHHIAVINVQTGLARFVFHTDART
;
A
#
# COMPACT_ATOMS: atom_id res chain seq x y z
N MET A 1 -5.71 7.99 13.09
CA MET A 1 -6.60 8.69 12.13
C MET A 1 -6.42 8.06 10.75
N ARG A 2 -7.42 7.32 10.25
CA ARG A 2 -7.38 6.80 8.87
C ARG A 2 -7.81 7.94 7.96
N LEU A 3 -6.87 8.59 7.26
CA LEU A 3 -7.21 9.56 6.22
C LEU A 3 -8.13 8.86 5.21
N HIS A 4 -9.27 9.47 4.90
CA HIS A 4 -10.17 8.95 3.88
C HIS A 4 -9.40 8.88 2.55
N PRO A 5 -9.48 7.79 1.77
CA PRO A 5 -8.65 7.61 0.57
C PRO A 5 -8.77 8.78 -0.42
N LEU A 6 -9.96 9.39 -0.51
CA LEU A 6 -10.20 10.58 -1.32
C LEU A 6 -9.44 11.83 -0.84
N ALA A 7 -9.23 11.99 0.47
CA ALA A 7 -8.46 13.11 1.01
C ALA A 7 -6.96 12.95 0.71
N ALA A 8 -6.44 11.72 0.75
CA ALA A 8 -5.06 11.44 0.36
C ALA A 8 -4.85 11.66 -1.14
N ASP A 9 -5.79 11.22 -1.98
CA ASP A 9 -5.71 11.44 -3.43
C ASP A 9 -5.87 12.93 -3.79
N GLY A 10 -6.73 13.67 -3.08
CA GLY A 10 -6.86 15.12 -3.23
C GLY A 10 -5.59 15.89 -2.82
N LEU A 11 -4.95 15.51 -1.71
CA LEU A 11 -3.67 16.08 -1.28
C LEU A 11 -2.56 15.82 -2.31
N ILE A 12 -2.54 14.62 -2.90
CA ILE A 12 -1.57 14.24 -3.92
C ILE A 12 -1.81 15.00 -5.22
N ALA A 13 -3.06 15.14 -5.65
CA ALA A 13 -3.40 15.95 -6.80
C ALA A 13 -2.97 17.42 -6.58
N ALA A 14 -3.30 18.00 -5.42
CA ALA A 14 -2.89 19.36 -5.07
C ALA A 14 -1.36 19.52 -5.07
N ALA A 15 -0.63 18.58 -4.46
CA ALA A 15 0.83 18.60 -4.44
C ALA A 15 1.43 18.52 -5.86
N LEU A 16 0.92 17.64 -6.72
CA LEU A 16 1.36 17.52 -8.10
C LEU A 16 1.07 18.78 -8.92
N THR A 17 -0.11 19.38 -8.73
CA THR A 17 -0.46 20.65 -9.37
C THR A 17 0.47 21.77 -8.92
N THR A 18 0.77 21.88 -7.61
CA THR A 18 1.71 22.88 -7.09
C THR A 18 3.12 22.69 -7.66
N VAL A 19 3.60 21.45 -7.74
CA VAL A 19 4.90 21.13 -8.37
C VAL A 19 4.90 21.52 -9.85
N ALA A 20 3.82 21.22 -10.59
CA ALA A 20 3.69 21.61 -11.99
C ALA A 20 3.70 23.13 -12.18
N VAL A 21 3.09 23.90 -11.27
CA VAL A 21 3.14 25.38 -11.27
C VAL A 21 4.55 25.89 -11.05
N LEU A 22 5.25 25.38 -10.04
CA LEU A 22 6.64 25.76 -9.76
C LEU A 22 7.54 25.46 -10.96
N LEU A 23 7.46 24.26 -11.53
CA LEU A 23 8.24 23.88 -12.71
C LEU A 23 7.83 24.67 -13.95
N GLY A 24 6.56 25.06 -14.08
CA GLY A 24 6.13 25.97 -15.14
C GLY A 24 6.85 27.32 -15.11
N THR A 25 7.12 27.85 -13.92
CA THR A 25 7.91 29.08 -13.77
C THR A 25 9.39 28.87 -14.10
N GLU A 26 9.95 27.72 -13.72
CA GLU A 26 11.33 27.33 -14.08
C GLU A 26 11.50 27.07 -15.59
N ALA A 27 10.46 26.59 -16.27
CA ALA A 27 10.47 26.35 -17.71
C ALA A 27 10.86 27.62 -18.48
N VAL A 28 10.20 28.73 -18.13
CA VAL A 28 10.46 30.04 -18.73
C VAL A 28 11.89 30.50 -18.43
N ALA A 29 12.38 30.27 -17.22
CA ALA A 29 13.77 30.58 -16.85
C ALA A 29 14.80 29.74 -17.64
N GLN A 30 14.45 28.54 -18.07
CA GLN A 30 15.27 27.68 -18.95
C GLN A 30 15.06 27.95 -20.45
N GLY A 31 14.32 29.01 -20.82
CA GLY A 31 14.10 29.38 -22.21
C GLY A 31 13.00 28.60 -22.93
N TRP A 32 12.19 27.83 -22.20
CA TRP A 32 11.01 27.16 -22.76
C TRP A 32 9.80 28.12 -22.83
N PRO A 33 8.87 27.88 -23.77
CA PRO A 33 7.61 28.63 -23.81
C PRO A 33 6.85 28.53 -22.48
N ALA A 34 6.15 29.61 -22.13
CA ALA A 34 5.23 29.59 -21.00
C ALA A 34 4.12 28.54 -21.24
N LEU A 35 3.59 27.99 -20.15
CA LEU A 35 2.50 27.01 -20.21
C LEU A 35 1.21 27.67 -20.71
N ASP A 36 0.85 27.40 -21.96
CA ASP A 36 -0.43 27.79 -22.56
C ASP A 36 -1.62 27.09 -21.88
N PRO A 37 -2.87 27.57 -22.09
CA PRO A 37 -4.06 26.90 -21.57
C PRO A 37 -4.14 25.41 -21.94
N LEU A 38 -3.67 25.03 -23.14
CA LEU A 38 -3.58 23.63 -23.56
C LEU A 38 -2.62 22.82 -22.67
N ALA A 39 -1.45 23.37 -22.35
CA ALA A 39 -0.48 22.73 -21.47
C ALA A 39 -1.07 22.51 -20.05
N TRP A 40 -1.82 23.49 -19.54
CA TRP A 40 -2.54 23.37 -18.27
C TRP A 40 -3.63 22.30 -18.29
N THR A 41 -4.38 22.20 -19.40
CA THR A 41 -5.37 21.12 -19.54
C THR A 41 -4.72 19.74 -19.57
N LEU A 42 -3.56 19.59 -20.21
CA LEU A 42 -2.80 18.34 -20.21
C LEU A 42 -2.27 17.99 -18.82
N VAL A 43 -1.78 18.97 -18.05
CA VAL A 43 -1.38 18.78 -16.64
C VAL A 43 -2.59 18.34 -15.79
N GLY A 44 -3.77 18.92 -16.02
CA GLY A 44 -5.03 18.46 -15.43
C GLY A 44 -5.35 17.01 -15.80
N LEU A 45 -5.21 16.65 -17.08
CA LEU A 45 -5.42 15.28 -17.57
C LEU A 45 -4.38 14.29 -17.06
N LEU A 46 -3.19 14.73 -16.67
CA LEU A 46 -2.17 13.88 -16.03
C LEU A 46 -2.50 13.58 -14.55
N THR A 47 -3.29 14.45 -13.91
CA THR A 47 -3.60 14.38 -12.47
C THR A 47 -4.95 13.76 -12.18
N LEU A 48 -5.98 14.05 -12.97
CA LEU A 48 -7.35 13.54 -12.79
C LEU A 48 -7.44 11.99 -12.78
N PRO A 49 -6.81 11.26 -13.72
CA PRO A 49 -6.85 9.80 -13.73
C PRO A 49 -6.20 9.16 -12.50
N LEU A 50 -5.30 9.88 -11.80
CA LEU A 50 -4.61 9.35 -10.63
C LEU A 50 -5.55 9.10 -9.44
N VAL A 51 -6.74 9.70 -9.41
CA VAL A 51 -7.78 9.37 -8.42
C VAL A 51 -8.23 7.91 -8.54
N LEU A 52 -8.17 7.34 -9.75
CA LEU A 52 -8.54 5.93 -10.00
C LEU A 52 -7.33 4.99 -9.97
N ARG A 53 -6.13 5.47 -9.59
CA ARG A 53 -4.89 4.67 -9.63
C ARG A 53 -4.92 3.42 -8.77
N THR A 54 -5.70 3.42 -7.69
CA THR A 54 -5.85 2.25 -6.79
C THR A 54 -6.83 1.22 -7.33
N ARG A 55 -7.78 1.64 -8.19
CA ARG A 55 -8.80 0.75 -8.79
C ARG A 55 -8.33 0.15 -10.11
N ALA A 56 -7.69 0.96 -10.96
CA ALA A 56 -7.22 0.55 -12.28
C ALA A 56 -5.75 0.97 -12.52
N PRO A 57 -4.78 0.47 -11.74
CA PRO A 57 -3.40 0.98 -11.72
C PRO A 57 -2.70 0.91 -13.09
N VAL A 58 -2.90 -0.17 -13.84
CA VAL A 58 -2.26 -0.35 -15.16
C VAL A 58 -2.89 0.57 -16.19
N THR A 59 -4.22 0.65 -16.26
CA THR A 59 -4.93 1.52 -17.20
C THR A 59 -4.59 2.98 -16.98
N VAL A 60 -4.57 3.43 -15.72
CA VAL A 60 -4.17 4.79 -15.35
C VAL A 60 -2.71 5.04 -15.71
N CYS A 61 -1.81 4.08 -15.47
CA CYS A 61 -0.41 4.21 -15.86
C CYS A 61 -0.26 4.41 -17.37
N LEU A 62 -0.92 3.61 -18.18
CA LEU A 62 -0.88 3.74 -19.64
C LEU A 62 -1.46 5.08 -20.12
N ALA A 63 -2.61 5.50 -19.57
CA ALA A 63 -3.25 6.77 -19.94
C ALA A 63 -2.37 7.98 -19.60
N VAL A 64 -1.76 7.99 -18.41
CA VAL A 64 -0.88 9.07 -17.95
C VAL A 64 0.42 9.10 -18.78
N HIS A 65 1.00 7.94 -19.14
CA HIS A 65 2.16 7.91 -20.04
C HIS A 65 1.83 8.37 -21.46
N ALA A 66 0.65 8.00 -21.99
CA ALA A 66 0.20 8.46 -23.30
C ALA A 66 0.00 9.98 -23.32
N CYS A 67 -0.63 10.53 -22.27
CA CYS A 67 -0.81 11.97 -22.12
C CYS A 67 0.54 12.70 -21.96
N TRP A 68 1.50 12.11 -21.25
CA TRP A 68 2.83 12.70 -21.10
C TRP A 68 3.63 12.64 -22.40
N ALA A 69 3.56 11.53 -23.15
CA ALA A 69 4.16 11.44 -24.48
C ALA A 69 3.56 12.51 -25.42
N ALA A 70 2.24 12.71 -25.39
CA ALA A 70 1.58 13.78 -26.16
C ALA A 70 2.06 15.18 -25.74
N TYR A 71 2.20 15.42 -24.44
CA TYR A 71 2.77 16.67 -23.92
C TYR A 71 4.18 16.93 -24.44
N VAL A 72 5.03 15.90 -24.46
CA VAL A 72 6.38 15.96 -25.04
C VAL A 72 6.34 16.15 -26.55
N THR A 73 5.40 15.55 -27.29
CA THR A 73 5.27 15.74 -28.75
C THR A 73 4.89 17.17 -29.13
N LEU A 74 4.27 17.92 -28.22
CA LEU A 74 3.83 19.30 -28.42
C LEU A 74 4.89 20.35 -28.03
N ASP A 75 6.15 19.95 -27.91
CA ASP A 75 7.30 20.83 -27.58
C ASP A 75 7.20 21.52 -26.21
N TYR A 76 6.46 20.93 -25.28
CA TYR A 76 6.45 21.40 -23.90
C TYR A 76 7.58 20.79 -23.08
N TRP A 77 8.02 21.52 -22.04
CA TRP A 77 9.15 21.11 -21.21
C TRP A 77 8.87 19.82 -20.44
N PRO A 78 9.51 18.68 -20.79
CA PRO A 78 9.06 17.35 -20.35
C PRO A 78 9.02 17.13 -18.83
N VAL A 79 9.85 17.86 -18.09
CA VAL A 79 10.01 17.73 -16.63
C VAL A 79 8.72 18.07 -15.89
N VAL A 80 7.94 19.06 -16.37
CA VAL A 80 6.68 19.49 -15.73
C VAL A 80 5.67 18.36 -15.64
N GLY A 81 5.54 17.56 -16.71
CA GLY A 81 4.56 16.48 -16.80
C GLY A 81 5.01 15.14 -16.21
N SER A 82 6.25 15.05 -15.70
CA SER A 82 6.91 13.78 -15.39
C SER A 82 6.45 13.09 -14.10
N PHE A 83 6.00 13.85 -13.12
CA PHE A 83 5.65 13.34 -11.79
C PHE A 83 4.42 12.44 -11.77
N GLY A 84 3.44 12.70 -12.65
CA GLY A 84 2.25 11.83 -12.81
C GLY A 84 2.63 10.40 -13.23
N PRO A 85 3.36 10.22 -14.34
CA PRO A 85 3.92 8.93 -14.76
C PRO A 85 4.75 8.23 -13.67
N MET A 86 5.62 8.97 -12.97
CA MET A 86 6.42 8.43 -11.87
C MET A 86 5.55 7.85 -10.74
N LEU A 87 4.52 8.60 -10.33
CA LEU A 87 3.59 8.15 -9.31
C LEU A 87 2.77 6.94 -9.76
N ALA A 88 2.40 6.88 -11.05
CA ALA A 88 1.70 5.74 -11.61
C ALA A 88 2.57 4.47 -11.59
N VAL A 89 3.86 4.56 -11.95
CA VAL A 89 4.82 3.44 -11.86
C VAL A 89 4.95 2.95 -10.41
N TYR A 90 5.13 3.86 -9.45
CA TYR A 90 5.15 3.50 -8.03
C TYR A 90 3.88 2.75 -7.60
N THR A 91 2.72 3.24 -8.03
CA THR A 91 1.42 2.62 -7.72
C THR A 91 1.28 1.22 -8.32
N VAL A 92 1.69 1.03 -9.58
CA VAL A 92 1.72 -0.30 -10.19
C VAL A 92 2.69 -1.21 -9.45
N ALA A 93 3.88 -0.71 -9.08
CA ALA A 93 4.87 -1.49 -8.35
C ALA A 93 4.41 -1.93 -6.95
N SER A 94 3.59 -1.11 -6.27
CA SER A 94 3.04 -1.43 -4.96
C SER A 94 1.82 -2.35 -4.99
N LEU A 95 1.07 -2.39 -6.10
CA LEU A 95 -0.21 -3.13 -6.18
C LEU A 95 -0.20 -4.33 -7.13
N ARG A 96 0.76 -4.43 -8.06
CA ARG A 96 0.78 -5.44 -9.11
C ARG A 96 2.07 -6.28 -9.11
N PRO A 97 2.09 -7.44 -9.80
CA PRO A 97 3.26 -8.29 -9.89
C PRO A 97 4.50 -7.56 -10.44
N THR A 98 5.68 -8.07 -10.08
CA THR A 98 6.97 -7.48 -10.47
C THR A 98 7.13 -7.35 -11.99
N ARG A 99 6.58 -8.29 -12.78
CA ARG A 99 6.63 -8.26 -14.26
C ARG A 99 5.89 -7.05 -14.84
N THR A 100 4.65 -6.81 -14.40
CA THR A 100 3.86 -5.65 -14.86
C THR A 100 4.46 -4.32 -14.40
N ALA A 101 5.03 -4.30 -13.19
CA ALA A 101 5.72 -3.14 -12.66
C ALA A 101 7.00 -2.83 -13.46
N ALA A 102 7.78 -3.85 -13.82
CA ALA A 102 8.96 -3.69 -14.66
C ALA A 102 8.60 -3.18 -16.07
N ALA A 103 7.50 -3.68 -16.66
CA ALA A 103 7.01 -3.17 -17.95
C ALA A 103 6.61 -1.68 -17.89
N CYS A 104 5.92 -1.26 -16.82
CA CYS A 104 5.57 0.16 -16.64
C CYS A 104 6.80 1.03 -16.34
N ALA A 105 7.78 0.53 -15.60
CA ALA A 105 9.05 1.20 -15.38
C ALA A 105 9.86 1.36 -16.68
N ALA A 106 9.88 0.33 -17.53
CA ALA A 106 10.49 0.40 -18.85
C ALA A 106 9.78 1.40 -19.77
N LEU A 107 8.44 1.49 -19.70
CA LEU A 107 7.68 2.51 -20.42
C LEU A 107 8.05 3.92 -19.97
N LEU A 108 8.19 4.16 -18.66
CA LEU A 108 8.66 5.44 -18.14
C LEU A 108 10.05 5.80 -18.68
N ALA A 109 10.98 4.84 -18.65
CA ALA A 109 12.32 5.03 -19.22
C ALA A 109 12.27 5.39 -20.71
N ALA A 110 11.44 4.68 -21.49
CA ALA A 110 11.30 4.90 -22.93
C ALA A 110 10.77 6.30 -23.26
N VAL A 111 9.71 6.76 -22.56
CA VAL A 111 9.16 8.10 -22.79
C VAL A 111 10.13 9.20 -22.31
N TRP A 112 10.92 8.93 -21.26
CA TRP A 112 11.97 9.86 -20.81
C TRP A 112 13.11 10.01 -21.82
N ILE A 113 13.55 8.90 -22.41
CA ILE A 113 14.57 8.91 -23.47
C ILE A 113 14.02 9.65 -24.70
N TYR A 114 12.77 9.38 -25.09
CA TYR A 114 12.10 10.10 -26.17
C TYR A 114 12.07 11.61 -25.92
N ALA A 115 11.74 12.04 -24.69
CA ALA A 115 11.76 13.43 -24.29
C ALA A 115 13.15 14.08 -24.35
N GLY A 116 14.19 13.35 -23.98
CA GLY A 116 15.58 13.81 -24.12
C GLY A 116 15.99 13.98 -25.58
N LEU A 117 15.67 13.01 -26.44
CA LEU A 117 15.95 13.09 -27.88
C LEU A 117 15.25 14.29 -28.54
N ARG A 118 14.05 14.62 -28.05
CA ARG A 118 13.24 15.75 -28.53
C ARG A 118 13.77 17.12 -28.13
N SER A 119 14.50 17.20 -27.01
CA SER A 119 14.92 18.47 -26.40
C SER A 119 16.34 18.90 -26.78
N ASP A 120 17.04 18.14 -27.63
CA ASP A 120 18.39 18.41 -28.16
C ASP A 120 19.39 18.97 -27.12
N SER A 121 19.27 18.48 -25.88
CA SER A 121 19.72 19.21 -24.69
C SER A 121 21.23 19.08 -24.41
N GLY A 122 22.02 18.54 -25.34
CA GLY A 122 23.47 18.32 -25.20
C GLY A 122 23.93 17.41 -24.04
N ALA A 123 23.01 17.02 -23.15
CA ALA A 123 23.25 16.33 -21.89
C ALA A 123 22.62 14.92 -21.88
N MET A 124 22.79 14.14 -22.95
CA MET A 124 22.20 12.79 -23.03
C MET A 124 22.61 11.86 -21.89
N ALA A 125 23.81 12.05 -21.32
CA ALA A 125 24.24 11.27 -20.16
C ALA A 125 23.33 11.47 -18.93
N SER A 126 22.88 12.70 -18.65
CA SER A 126 21.98 12.97 -17.52
C SER A 126 20.57 12.45 -17.81
N VAL A 127 20.09 12.57 -19.05
CA VAL A 127 18.81 12.01 -19.50
C VAL A 127 18.78 10.50 -19.32
N VAL A 128 19.81 9.79 -19.78
CA VAL A 128 19.91 8.33 -19.63
C VAL A 128 20.02 7.96 -18.16
N GLY A 129 20.80 8.71 -17.37
CA GLY A 129 20.90 8.52 -15.93
C GLY A 129 19.55 8.64 -15.22
N GLN A 130 18.74 9.64 -15.57
CA GLN A 130 17.39 9.84 -15.03
C GLN A 130 16.41 8.78 -15.52
N ALA A 131 16.45 8.42 -16.81
CA ALA A 131 15.60 7.40 -17.42
C ALA A 131 15.85 6.01 -16.85
N VAL A 132 17.04 5.74 -16.31
CA VAL A 132 17.34 4.49 -15.59
C VAL A 132 17.10 4.63 -14.09
N GLY A 133 17.57 5.73 -13.50
CA GLY A 133 17.53 5.96 -12.05
C GLY A 133 16.13 6.06 -11.49
N PHE A 134 15.27 6.93 -12.06
CA PHE A 134 13.92 7.13 -11.53
C PHE A 134 13.07 5.87 -11.61
N PRO A 135 12.97 5.14 -12.74
CA PRO A 135 12.16 3.94 -12.79
C PRO A 135 12.67 2.83 -11.86
N LEU A 136 14.00 2.66 -11.72
CA LEU A 136 14.58 1.70 -10.79
C LEU A 136 14.24 2.00 -9.34
N VAL A 137 14.39 3.26 -8.92
CA VAL A 137 14.04 3.73 -7.58
C VAL A 137 12.55 3.49 -7.33
N LEU A 138 11.66 3.95 -8.22
CA LEU A 138 10.21 3.82 -8.06
C LEU A 138 9.76 2.36 -8.02
N TRP A 139 10.32 1.52 -8.90
CA TRP A 139 10.06 0.08 -8.91
C TRP A 139 10.52 -0.58 -7.61
N ARG A 140 11.71 -0.23 -7.11
CA ARG A 140 12.26 -0.78 -5.87
C ARG A 140 11.44 -0.38 -4.65
N PHE A 141 11.11 0.90 -4.51
CA PHE A 141 10.29 1.40 -3.41
C PHE A 141 8.87 0.83 -3.45
N GLY A 142 8.26 0.72 -4.64
CA GLY A 142 6.96 0.07 -4.79
C GLY A 142 7.00 -1.41 -4.42
N TYR A 143 8.05 -2.14 -4.83
CA TYR A 143 8.27 -3.53 -4.43
C TYR A 143 8.37 -3.68 -2.91
N VAL A 144 9.14 -2.82 -2.24
CA VAL A 144 9.27 -2.80 -0.78
C VAL A 144 7.92 -2.51 -0.13
N ALA A 145 7.18 -1.50 -0.61
CA ALA A 145 5.86 -1.16 -0.09
C ALA A 145 4.88 -2.34 -0.19
N ARG A 146 4.85 -3.03 -1.34
CA ARG A 146 4.04 -4.24 -1.52
C ARG A 146 4.41 -5.32 -0.51
N ARG A 147 5.71 -5.58 -0.37
CA ARG A 147 6.21 -6.63 0.52
C ARG A 147 5.90 -6.33 1.99
N THR A 148 6.07 -5.08 2.41
CA THR A 148 5.71 -4.64 3.76
C THR A 148 4.21 -4.78 4.01
N GLY A 149 3.37 -4.45 3.02
CA GLY A 149 1.92 -4.66 3.08
C GLY A 149 1.55 -6.15 3.24
N GLU A 150 2.13 -7.03 2.41
CA GLU A 150 1.96 -8.48 2.51
C GLU A 150 2.37 -9.03 3.88
N LEU A 151 3.54 -8.61 4.39
CA LEU A 151 4.05 -9.02 5.70
C LEU A 151 3.14 -8.54 6.82
N THR A 152 2.66 -7.30 6.77
CA THR A 152 1.73 -6.75 7.78
C THR A 152 0.42 -7.54 7.83
N LEU A 153 -0.11 -7.92 6.67
CA LEU A 153 -1.33 -8.74 6.61
C LEU A 153 -1.10 -10.14 7.18
N ARG A 154 0.03 -10.78 6.86
CA ARG A 154 0.40 -12.09 7.41
C ARG A 154 0.57 -12.04 8.93
N LEU A 155 1.29 -11.05 9.45
CA LEU A 155 1.48 -10.86 10.89
C LEU A 155 0.15 -10.66 11.63
N ARG A 156 -0.78 -9.89 11.06
CA ARG A 156 -2.12 -9.71 11.65
C ARG A 156 -2.92 -11.01 11.66
N ALA A 157 -2.83 -11.82 10.60
CA ALA A 157 -3.48 -13.13 10.56
C ALA A 157 -2.88 -14.08 11.61
N GLU A 158 -1.55 -14.15 11.71
CA GLU A 158 -0.87 -14.98 12.71
C GLU A 158 -1.19 -14.54 14.14
N GLN A 159 -1.26 -13.24 14.42
CA GLN A 159 -1.65 -12.71 15.73
C GLN A 159 -3.10 -13.09 16.08
N ALA A 160 -4.02 -12.99 15.13
CA ALA A 160 -5.41 -13.39 15.34
C ALA A 160 -5.52 -14.90 15.62
N ASP A 161 -4.73 -15.73 14.94
CA ASP A 161 -4.72 -17.18 15.16
C ASP A 161 -4.08 -17.55 16.50
N ARG A 162 -2.98 -16.89 16.90
CA ARG A 162 -2.35 -17.08 18.22
C ARG A 162 -3.31 -16.71 19.35
N ALA A 163 -3.97 -15.55 19.27
CA ALA A 163 -4.95 -15.14 20.28
C ALA A 163 -6.12 -16.14 20.40
N ARG A 164 -6.58 -16.71 19.29
CA ARG A 164 -7.61 -17.77 19.32
C ARG A 164 -7.13 -19.06 19.99
N ARG A 165 -5.87 -19.45 19.73
CA ARG A 165 -5.27 -20.65 20.35
C ARG A 165 -5.08 -20.46 21.84
N GLU A 166 -4.54 -19.32 22.27
CA GLU A 166 -4.38 -18.98 23.69
C GLU A 166 -5.71 -19.02 24.43
N VAL A 167 -6.78 -18.46 23.86
CA VAL A 167 -8.13 -18.53 24.45
C VAL A 167 -8.66 -19.97 24.50
N ALA A 168 -8.37 -20.81 23.50
CA ALA A 168 -8.79 -22.20 23.51
C ALA A 168 -8.04 -23.03 24.56
N GLU A 169 -6.73 -22.82 24.69
CA GLU A 169 -5.89 -23.45 25.71
C GLU A 169 -6.31 -23.04 27.12
N GLU A 170 -6.62 -21.75 27.31
CA GLU A 170 -7.17 -21.22 28.55
C GLU A 170 -8.48 -21.91 28.94
N ARG A 171 -9.41 -22.06 27.99
CA ARG A 171 -10.68 -22.75 28.23
C ARG A 171 -10.49 -24.20 28.63
N VAL A 172 -9.54 -24.90 28.00
CA VAL A 172 -9.21 -26.28 28.36
C VAL A 172 -8.59 -26.35 29.75
N ARG A 173 -7.73 -25.38 30.11
CA ARG A 173 -7.14 -25.31 31.45
C ARG A 173 -8.20 -25.08 32.52
N ILE A 174 -9.08 -24.09 32.33
CA ILE A 174 -10.21 -23.80 33.22
C ILE A 174 -11.10 -25.04 33.37
N ALA A 175 -11.41 -25.74 32.27
CA ALA A 175 -12.23 -26.95 32.34
C ALA A 175 -11.59 -28.06 33.20
N ARG A 176 -10.26 -28.22 33.16
CA ARG A 176 -9.53 -29.17 34.01
C ARG A 176 -9.51 -28.74 35.47
N GLU A 177 -9.22 -27.47 35.74
CA GLU A 177 -9.25 -26.92 37.10
C GLU A 177 -10.64 -27.07 37.72
N LEU A 178 -11.70 -26.78 36.95
CA LEU A 178 -13.08 -27.00 37.36
C LEU A 178 -13.37 -28.49 37.59
N HIS A 179 -12.89 -29.38 36.72
CA HIS A 179 -13.06 -30.82 36.89
C HIS A 179 -12.39 -31.33 38.17
N ASP A 180 -11.16 -30.90 38.45
CA ASP A 180 -10.41 -31.33 39.63
C ASP A 180 -11.08 -30.84 40.92
N VAL A 181 -11.51 -29.56 40.96
CA VAL A 181 -12.23 -28.99 42.11
C VAL A 181 -13.57 -29.71 42.31
N VAL A 182 -14.34 -29.94 41.25
CA VAL A 182 -15.64 -30.64 41.33
C VAL A 182 -15.46 -32.09 41.77
N ALA A 183 -14.50 -32.82 41.18
CA ALA A 183 -14.21 -34.21 41.54
C ALA A 183 -13.82 -34.33 43.01
N HIS A 184 -12.99 -33.40 43.51
CA HIS A 184 -12.61 -33.35 44.92
C HIS A 184 -13.82 -33.14 45.84
N HIS A 185 -14.70 -32.18 45.54
CA HIS A 185 -15.89 -31.92 46.36
C HIS A 185 -16.86 -33.11 46.37
N ILE A 186 -17.05 -33.77 45.23
CA ILE A 186 -17.87 -34.99 45.13
C ILE A 186 -17.28 -36.11 46.00
N ALA A 187 -15.95 -36.28 46.01
CA ALA A 187 -15.29 -37.27 46.86
C ALA A 187 -15.54 -36.99 48.35
N VAL A 188 -15.44 -35.73 48.80
CA VAL A 188 -15.73 -35.32 50.18
C VAL A 188 -17.19 -35.58 50.55
N ILE A 189 -18.14 -35.20 49.69
CA ILE A 189 -19.59 -35.44 49.90
C ILE A 189 -19.87 -36.95 50.01
N ASN A 190 -19.27 -37.78 49.16
CA ASN A 190 -19.43 -39.23 49.21
C ASN A 190 -18.91 -39.82 50.53
N VAL A 191 -17.78 -39.31 51.05
CA VAL A 191 -17.27 -39.72 52.37
C VAL A 191 -18.23 -39.30 53.48
N GLN A 192 -18.72 -38.04 53.47
CA GLN A 192 -19.65 -37.52 54.49
C GLN A 192 -20.99 -38.26 54.50
N THR A 193 -21.58 -38.53 53.32
CA THR A 193 -22.84 -39.27 53.19
C THR A 193 -22.68 -40.73 53.63
N GLY A 194 -21.54 -41.36 53.32
CA GLY A 194 -21.21 -42.69 53.83
C GLY A 194 -21.13 -42.73 55.36
N LEU A 195 -20.49 -41.73 55.97
CA LEU A 195 -20.40 -41.57 57.43
C LEU A 195 -21.78 -41.36 58.07
N ALA A 196 -22.62 -40.49 57.47
CA ALA A 196 -23.98 -40.27 57.96
C ALA A 196 -24.81 -41.56 57.97
N ARG A 197 -24.76 -42.38 56.92
CA ARG A 197 -25.42 -43.70 56.89
C ARG A 197 -24.91 -44.63 57.98
N PHE A 198 -23.60 -44.63 58.25
CA PHE A 198 -23.02 -45.45 59.31
C PHE A 198 -23.54 -45.02 60.69
N VAL A 199 -23.51 -43.72 60.99
CA VAL A 199 -23.99 -43.16 62.27
C VAL A 199 -25.48 -43.46 62.47
N PHE A 200 -26.34 -43.21 61.48
CA PHE A 200 -27.78 -43.49 61.59
C PHE A 200 -28.10 -44.97 61.85
N HIS A 201 -27.32 -45.91 61.30
CA HIS A 201 -27.50 -47.34 61.61
C HIS A 201 -27.05 -47.72 63.01
N THR A 202 -26.10 -46.96 63.59
CA THR A 202 -25.56 -47.22 64.92
C THR A 202 -26.46 -46.62 66.01
N ASP A 203 -27.13 -45.50 65.72
CA ASP A 203 -28.04 -44.79 66.63
C ASP A 203 -29.43 -45.46 66.75
N ALA A 204 -29.85 -46.25 65.76
CA ALA A 204 -31.08 -47.05 65.82
C ALA A 204 -31.01 -48.27 66.78
N ARG A 205 -29.95 -48.40 67.58
CA ARG A 205 -29.73 -49.48 68.57
C ARG A 205 -29.81 -49.04 70.03
N THR A 206 -30.24 -47.81 70.31
CA THR A 206 -30.67 -47.36 71.65
C THR A 206 -32.18 -47.19 71.70
#